data_AF-A0A939KQ06-F1
#
_entry.id   AF-A0A939KQ06-F1
#
_cell.length_a   1.000
_cell.length_b   1.000
_cell.length_c   1.000
_cell.angle_alpha   90.00
_cell.angle_beta   90.00
_cell.angle_gamma   90.00
#
_symmetry.space_group_name_H-M   'P 1'
#
loop_
_entity.id
_entity.type
_entity.pdbx_description
1 polymer ?
#
loop_
_entity_poly.entity_id
_entity_poly.type
_entity_poly.pdbx_seq_one_letter_code
_entity_poly.pdbx_strand_id
1 'polypeptide(L)'
;MGEREAAINQWQKAVAIDKKHARIKMALAVALYDRGDIDRGLATAEEALKLDKGVSDLKYLKEKYFWGEKLLADAQKLLAHPRIQALLSQAE
;
A
#
# COMPACT_ATOMS: atom_id res chain seq x y z
N MET A 1 4.60 -16.51 -10.71
CA MET A 1 3.22 -16.31 -10.20
C MET A 1 3.06 -16.64 -8.71
N GLY A 2 3.93 -17.44 -8.07
CA GLY A 2 3.75 -17.82 -6.65
C GLY A 2 4.18 -16.80 -5.58
N GLU A 3 5.08 -15.86 -5.88
CA GLU A 3 5.64 -14.95 -4.86
C GLU A 3 4.64 -13.85 -4.43
N ARG A 4 3.78 -13.42 -5.34
CA ARG A 4 2.77 -12.36 -5.09
C ARG A 4 1.66 -12.84 -4.16
N GLU A 5 1.19 -14.07 -4.34
CA GLU A 5 0.16 -14.65 -3.47
C GLU A 5 0.69 -14.96 -2.08
N ALA A 6 1.93 -15.44 -1.99
CA ALA A 6 2.62 -15.63 -0.71
C ALA A 6 2.78 -14.31 0.04
N ALA A 7 3.17 -13.23 -0.65
CA ALA A 7 3.27 -11.90 -0.06
C ALA A 7 1.93 -11.41 0.46
N ILE A 8 0.85 -11.50 -0.34
CA ILE A 8 -0.50 -11.12 0.07
C ILE A 8 -0.93 -11.87 1.34
N ASN A 9 -0.70 -13.18 1.41
CA ASN A 9 -1.06 -14.00 2.56
C ASN A 9 -0.24 -13.61 3.82
N GLN A 10 1.05 -13.30 3.65
CA GLN A 10 1.89 -12.79 4.74
C GLN A 10 1.40 -11.42 5.24
N TRP A 11 1.08 -10.50 4.33
CA TRP A 11 0.56 -9.19 4.69
C TRP A 11 -0.82 -9.29 5.38
N GLN A 12 -1.71 -10.17 4.90
CA GLN A 12 -3.00 -10.41 5.55
C GLN A 12 -2.87 -10.94 6.98
N LYS A 13 -1.94 -11.88 7.21
CA LYS A 13 -1.64 -12.35 8.57
C LYS A 13 -1.08 -11.23 9.43
N ALA A 14 -0.20 -10.39 8.89
CA ALA A 14 0.33 -9.23 9.60
C ALA A 14 -0.77 -8.21 9.95
N VAL A 15 -1.74 -7.95 9.05
CA VAL A 15 -2.92 -7.10 9.34
C VAL A 15 -3.75 -7.71 10.48
N ALA A 16 -3.87 -9.04 10.54
CA ALA A 16 -4.64 -9.71 11.58
C ALA A 16 -3.99 -9.59 12.97
N ILE A 17 -2.66 -9.55 13.03
CA ILE A 17 -1.89 -9.40 14.28
C ILE A 17 -1.89 -7.94 14.73
N ASP A 18 -1.66 -7.00 13.81
CA ASP A 18 -1.63 -5.57 14.13
C ASP A 18 -2.45 -4.76 13.12
N LYS A 19 -3.75 -4.65 13.41
CA LYS A 19 -4.74 -3.97 12.56
C LYS A 19 -4.50 -2.46 12.42
N LYS A 20 -3.61 -1.86 13.22
CA LYS A 20 -3.39 -0.41 13.25
C LYS A 20 -2.22 0.06 12.39
N HIS A 21 -1.49 -0.84 11.72
CA HIS A 21 -0.41 -0.42 10.84
C HIS A 21 -0.90 -0.12 9.43
N ALA A 22 -1.17 1.17 9.16
CA ALA A 22 -1.37 1.73 7.82
C ALA A 22 -0.35 1.21 6.79
N ARG A 23 0.92 1.03 7.21
CA ARG A 23 1.99 0.48 6.36
C ARG A 23 1.70 -0.94 5.86
N ILE A 24 1.20 -1.82 6.72
CA ILE A 24 0.89 -3.22 6.32
C ILE A 24 -0.26 -3.20 5.31
N LYS A 25 -1.28 -2.36 5.54
CA LYS A 25 -2.34 -2.14 4.57
C LYS A 25 -1.80 -1.58 3.25
N MET A 26 -0.86 -0.64 3.30
CA MET A 26 -0.21 -0.08 2.11
C MET A 26 0.57 -1.16 1.33
N ALA A 27 1.32 -2.02 2.01
CA ALA A 27 2.04 -3.11 1.37
C ALA A 27 1.09 -4.14 0.72
N LEU A 28 -0.02 -4.46 1.40
CA LEU A 28 -1.08 -5.31 0.85
C LEU A 28 -1.72 -4.67 -0.38
N ALA A 29 -2.02 -3.38 -0.33
CA ALA A 29 -2.60 -2.63 -1.43
C ALA A 29 -1.71 -2.68 -2.69
N VAL A 30 -0.42 -2.49 -2.52
CA VAL A 30 0.57 -2.57 -3.60
C VAL A 30 0.66 -3.99 -4.17
N ALA A 31 0.67 -5.01 -3.30
CA ALA A 31 0.69 -6.40 -3.74
C ALA A 31 -0.58 -6.82 -4.51
N LEU A 32 -1.74 -6.30 -4.10
CA LEU A 32 -3.01 -6.49 -4.82
C LEU A 32 -3.00 -5.78 -6.18
N TYR A 33 -2.47 -4.55 -6.22
CA TYR A 33 -2.35 -3.77 -7.45
C TYR A 33 -1.43 -4.46 -8.47
N ASP A 34 -0.27 -4.95 -8.02
CA ASP A 34 0.70 -5.70 -8.85
C ASP A 34 0.18 -7.09 -9.28
N ARG A 35 -0.76 -7.68 -8.52
CA ARG A 35 -1.50 -8.88 -8.91
C ARG A 35 -2.51 -8.63 -10.03
N GLY A 36 -2.91 -7.38 -10.24
CA GLY A 36 -3.97 -6.98 -11.18
C GLY A 36 -5.33 -6.76 -10.51
N ASP A 37 -5.44 -6.97 -9.19
CA ASP A 37 -6.61 -6.62 -8.37
C ASP A 37 -6.60 -5.12 -8.05
N ILE A 38 -6.61 -4.28 -9.10
CA ILE A 38 -6.48 -2.82 -9.02
C ILE A 38 -7.53 -2.24 -8.07
N ASP A 39 -8.79 -2.64 -8.20
CA ASP A 39 -9.90 -2.07 -7.41
C ASP A 39 -9.74 -2.33 -5.91
N ARG A 40 -9.38 -3.57 -5.53
CA ARG A 40 -9.09 -3.93 -4.13
C ARG A 40 -7.82 -3.26 -3.63
N GLY A 41 -6.78 -3.17 -4.47
CA GLY A 41 -5.54 -2.47 -4.15
C GLY A 41 -5.81 -1.01 -3.81
N LEU A 42 -6.57 -0.31 -4.65
CA LEU A 42 -6.98 1.07 -4.42
C LEU A 42 -7.76 1.21 -3.12
N ALA A 43 -8.82 0.42 -2.92
CA ALA A 43 -9.62 0.49 -1.69
C ALA A 43 -8.76 0.27 -0.42
N THR A 44 -7.83 -0.69 -0.46
CA THR A 44 -6.92 -0.98 0.67
C THR A 44 -5.93 0.16 0.91
N ALA A 45 -5.43 0.80 -0.15
CA ALA A 45 -4.58 1.98 -0.03
C ALA A 45 -5.33 3.18 0.51
N GLU A 46 -6.57 3.41 0.10
CA GLU A 46 -7.43 4.46 0.65
C GLU A 46 -7.60 4.29 2.17
N GLU A 47 -7.82 3.07 2.64
CA GLU A 47 -7.87 2.78 4.08
C GLU A 47 -6.52 3.03 4.77
N ALA A 48 -5.40 2.65 4.15
CA ALA A 48 -4.07 2.89 4.68
C ALA A 48 -3.81 4.38 4.87
N LEU A 49 -4.13 5.19 3.87
CA LEU A 49 -3.94 6.64 3.86
C LEU A 49 -4.86 7.36 4.86
N LYS A 50 -6.08 6.84 5.06
CA LYS A 50 -6.99 7.34 6.11
C LYS A 50 -6.46 7.07 7.51
N LEU A 51 -5.74 5.97 7.72
CA LEU A 51 -5.14 5.62 9.01
C LEU A 51 -3.87 6.44 9.29
N ASP A 52 -2.96 6.52 8.32
CA ASP A 52 -1.73 7.30 8.42
C ASP A 52 -1.35 7.82 7.03
N LYS A 53 -1.43 9.12 6.84
CA LYS A 53 -1.03 9.75 5.57
C LYS A 53 0.48 9.66 5.34
N GLY A 54 1.30 9.39 6.36
CA GLY A 54 2.74 9.21 6.21
C GLY A 54 3.10 8.04 5.29
N VAL A 55 2.19 7.09 5.08
CA VAL A 55 2.41 5.97 4.16
C VAL A 55 2.26 6.35 2.68
N SER A 56 1.76 7.54 2.31
CA SER A 56 1.92 8.05 0.94
C SER A 56 3.32 8.56 0.67
N ASP A 57 4.11 8.81 1.72
CA ASP A 57 5.48 9.27 1.55
C ASP A 57 6.40 8.07 1.26
N LEU A 58 6.73 7.90 -0.02
CA LEU A 58 7.59 6.81 -0.49
C LEU A 58 8.99 6.88 0.13
N LYS A 59 9.47 8.08 0.42
CA LYS A 59 10.79 8.28 1.03
C LYS A 59 10.76 7.78 2.48
N TYR A 60 9.71 8.08 3.23
CA TYR A 60 9.46 7.51 4.55
C TYR A 60 9.35 5.98 4.52
N LEU A 61 8.64 5.41 3.54
CA LEU A 61 8.56 3.95 3.37
C LEU A 61 9.93 3.31 3.07
N LYS A 62 10.74 3.98 2.25
CA LYS A 62 12.10 3.53 1.91
C LYS A 62 13.04 3.60 3.11
N GLU A 63 13.11 4.75 3.78
CA GLU A 63 14.11 5.00 4.82
C GLU A 63 13.73 4.34 6.15
N LYS A 64 12.44 4.36 6.52
CA LYS A 64 12.01 3.83 7.82
C LYS A 64 11.70 2.34 7.80
N TYR A 65 11.27 1.82 6.64
CA TYR A 65 10.81 0.43 6.52
C TYR A 65 11.56 -0.36 5.47
N PHE A 66 12.63 0.20 4.88
CA PHE A 66 13.52 -0.47 3.94
C PHE A 66 12.76 -1.16 2.80
N TRP A 67 11.72 -0.51 2.29
CA TRP A 67 11.00 -1.01 1.12
C TRP A 67 11.97 -1.11 -0.07
N GLY A 68 11.93 -2.25 -0.75
CA GLY A 68 12.72 -2.47 -1.96
C GLY A 68 12.25 -1.58 -3.11
N GLU A 69 13.13 -1.32 -4.08
CA GLU A 69 12.85 -0.42 -5.20
C GLU A 69 11.64 -0.84 -6.03
N LYS A 70 11.43 -2.15 -6.25
CA LYS A 70 10.24 -2.67 -6.93
C LYS A 70 8.96 -2.31 -6.19
N LEU A 71 8.94 -2.51 -4.87
CA LEU A 71 7.77 -2.26 -4.05
C LEU A 71 7.45 -0.76 -3.99
N LEU A 72 8.48 0.09 -3.93
CA LEU A 72 8.31 1.55 -4.00
C LEU A 72 7.80 2.00 -5.37
N ALA A 73 8.27 1.40 -6.46
CA ALA A 73 7.80 1.72 -7.81
C ALA A 73 6.32 1.34 -7.99
N ASP A 74 5.88 0.17 -7.50
CA ASP A 74 4.47 -0.21 -7.56
C ASP A 74 3.60 0.61 -6.60
N ALA A 75 4.12 0.98 -5.43
CA ALA A 75 3.48 1.95 -4.55
C ALA A 75 3.31 3.31 -5.23
N GLN A 76 4.32 3.78 -5.96
CA GLN A 76 4.26 5.03 -6.70
C GLN A 76 3.17 4.99 -7.77
N LYS A 77 3.05 3.89 -8.52
CA LYS A 77 1.98 3.73 -9.52
C LYS A 77 0.60 3.79 -8.88
N LEU A 78 0.43 3.09 -7.76
CA LEU A 78 -0.83 3.11 -7.00
C LEU A 78 -1.15 4.52 -6.50
N LEU A 79 -0.16 5.23 -5.94
CA LEU A 79 -0.33 6.57 -5.40
C LEU A 79 -0.56 7.62 -6.49
N ALA A 80 0.01 7.41 -7.67
CA ALA A 80 -0.22 8.22 -8.86
C ALA A 80 -1.61 8.00 -9.48
N HIS A 81 -2.38 7.02 -9.00
CA HIS A 81 -3.72 6.77 -9.51
C HIS A 81 -4.65 7.96 -9.14
N PRO A 82 -5.46 8.48 -10.08
CA PRO A 82 -6.28 9.68 -9.87
C PRO A 82 -7.21 9.57 -8.66
N ARG A 83 -7.72 8.36 -8.38
CA ARG A 83 -8.54 8.07 -7.18
C ARG A 83 -7.79 8.33 -5.88
N ILE A 84 -6.53 7.93 -5.80
CA ILE A 84 -5.69 8.12 -4.61
C ILE A 84 -5.21 9.56 -4.51
N GLN A 85 -4.81 10.17 -5.64
CA GLN A 85 -4.47 11.60 -5.66
C GLN A 85 -5.65 12.46 -5.22
N ALA A 86 -6.86 12.18 -5.70
CA ALA A 86 -8.05 12.89 -5.25
C ALA A 86 -8.23 12.75 -3.73
N LEU A 87 -8.02 11.56 -3.16
CA LEU A 87 -8.10 11.35 -1.71
C LEU A 87 -7.01 12.12 -0.94
N LEU A 88 -5.79 12.20 -1.47
CA LEU A 88 -4.70 12.98 -0.85
C LEU A 88 -4.99 14.48 -0.92
N SER A 89 -5.46 14.98 -2.06
CA SER A 89 -5.80 16.40 -2.26
C SER A 89 -7.08 16.84 -1.55
N GLN A 90 -8.04 15.95 -1.33
CA GLN A 90 -9.28 16.23 -0.58
C GLN A 90 -9.06 16.22 0.94
N ALA A 91 -7.91 15.73 1.40
CA ALA A 91 -7.59 15.63 2.81
C ALA A 91 -6.69 16.78 3.31
N GLU A 92 -6.47 17.81 2.49
CA GLU A 92 -5.72 19.03 2.80
C GLU A 92 -6.63 20.16 3.29
#